data_AF-A0A832VZH4-F1
#
_entry.id   AF-A0A832VZH4-F1
#
_cell.length_a   1.000
_cell.length_b   1.000
_cell.length_c   1.000
_cell.angle_alpha   90.00
_cell.angle_beta   90.00
_cell.angle_gamma   90.00
#
_symmetry.space_group_name_H-M   'P 1'
#
loop_
_entity.id
_entity.type
_entity.pdbx_description
1 polymer ?
#
loop_
_entity_poly.entity_id
_entity_poly.type
_entity_poly.pdbx_seq_one_letter_code
_entity_poly.pdbx_strand_id
1 'polypeptide(L)'
;MIDILYVCEFGLGNFCICGWHENDYESAAMWKLYSDLENGIAIQSTFKNLKECFFEDEPDVVIGKVEYLNYNEDSIPWGNKLYIYKPFVYKRRSFEYEHEIRAIVFVRNEEKRNNKWNLRSGFSRYIN
;
A
#
# COMPACT_ATOMS: atom_id res chain seq x y z
N MET A 1 -12.65 -9.45 -0.49
CA MET A 1 -13.09 -8.08 -0.85
C MET A 1 -12.04 -7.13 -0.30
N ILE A 2 -11.76 -5.97 -0.92
CA ILE A 2 -10.77 -5.04 -0.38
C ILE A 2 -11.46 -3.72 -0.06
N ASP A 3 -11.52 -3.38 1.23
CA ASP A 3 -12.17 -2.16 1.71
C ASP A 3 -11.10 -1.12 2.07
N ILE A 4 -11.25 0.12 1.58
CA ILE A 4 -10.43 1.26 2.02
C ILE A 4 -10.94 1.81 3.33
N LEU A 5 -9.98 2.13 4.18
CA LEU A 5 -10.02 3.36 4.96
C LEU A 5 -8.73 4.14 4.65
N TYR A 6 -8.86 5.34 4.08
CA TYR A 6 -7.77 6.01 3.39
C TYR A 6 -6.77 6.59 4.39
N VAL A 7 -5.59 5.98 4.49
CA VAL A 7 -4.43 6.57 5.17
C VAL A 7 -3.30 6.65 4.15
N CYS A 8 -3.17 7.82 3.51
CA CYS A 8 -1.99 8.16 2.72
C CYS A 8 -0.94 8.74 3.68
N GLU A 9 -0.04 7.89 4.18
CA GLU A 9 1.14 8.36 4.90
C GLU A 9 2.16 8.88 3.88
N PHE A 10 2.11 10.18 3.64
CA PHE A 10 3.19 10.91 2.97
C PHE A 10 4.37 10.98 3.93
N GLY A 11 5.43 10.18 3.72
CA GLY A 11 6.64 10.41 4.50
C GLY A 11 7.63 9.26 4.59
N LEU A 12 8.51 9.14 3.59
CA LEU A 12 9.96 8.93 3.74
C LEU A 12 10.62 8.95 2.35
N GLY A 13 10.96 10.15 1.87
CA GLY A 13 11.70 10.32 0.62
C GLY A 13 10.84 10.19 -0.65
N ASN A 14 11.14 9.20 -1.49
CA ASN A 14 10.58 9.01 -2.83
C ASN A 14 9.45 7.95 -2.86
N PHE A 15 8.80 7.65 -1.73
CA PHE A 15 7.74 6.65 -1.67
C PHE A 15 6.40 7.25 -1.24
N CYS A 16 5.31 6.84 -1.89
CA CYS A 16 3.94 7.02 -1.44
C CYS A 16 3.33 5.64 -1.15
N ILE A 17 2.57 5.51 -0.07
CA ILE A 17 2.04 4.21 0.39
C ILE A 17 0.53 4.33 0.52
N CYS A 18 -0.17 3.38 -0.06
CA CYS A 18 -1.62 3.24 0.04
C CYS A 18 -1.92 1.86 0.64
N GLY A 19 -2.44 1.85 1.87
CA GLY A 19 -2.86 0.64 2.58
C GLY A 19 -4.33 0.30 2.34
N TRP A 20 -4.62 -0.99 2.22
CA TRP A 20 -5.94 -1.54 1.99
C TRP A 20 -6.20 -2.70 2.94
N HIS A 21 -7.41 -2.84 3.46
CA HIS A 21 -7.79 -3.95 4.32
C HIS A 21 -8.44 -5.06 3.47
N GLU A 22 -7.86 -6.26 3.49
CA GLU A 22 -8.47 -7.44 2.86
C GLU A 22 -9.41 -8.12 3.84
N ASN A 23 -10.69 -8.20 3.51
CA ASN A 23 -11.68 -8.90 4.31
C ASN A 23 -12.84 -9.40 3.43
N ASP A 24 -13.66 -10.31 3.94
CA ASP A 24 -14.87 -10.77 3.24
C ASP A 24 -16.09 -9.89 3.57
N TYR A 25 -16.03 -9.17 4.70
CA TYR A 25 -17.09 -8.31 5.22
C TYR A 25 -16.48 -7.04 5.85
N GLU A 26 -17.30 -6.00 5.96
CA GLU A 26 -16.89 -4.78 6.66
C GLU A 26 -16.57 -5.05 8.14
N SER A 27 -15.51 -4.43 8.64
CA SER A 27 -15.09 -4.57 10.03
C SER A 27 -15.54 -3.37 10.87
N ALA A 28 -16.47 -3.60 11.81
CA ALA A 28 -16.89 -2.58 12.78
C ALA A 28 -15.71 -2.03 13.60
N ALA A 29 -14.70 -2.86 13.86
CA ALA A 29 -13.47 -2.42 14.54
C ALA A 29 -12.66 -1.46 13.65
N MET A 30 -12.53 -1.73 12.35
CA MET A 30 -11.83 -0.83 11.42
C MET A 30 -12.57 0.50 11.24
N TRP A 31 -13.90 0.45 11.12
CA TRP A 31 -14.73 1.65 11.14
C TRP A 31 -14.46 2.49 12.39
N LYS A 32 -14.46 1.87 13.57
CA LYS A 32 -14.17 2.57 14.82
C LYS A 32 -12.73 3.11 14.91
N LEU A 33 -11.74 2.37 14.42
CA LEU A 33 -10.32 2.74 14.54
C LEU A 33 -9.91 3.86 13.59
N TYR A 34 -10.52 3.95 12.42
CA TYR A 34 -10.08 4.87 11.39
C TYR A 34 -11.16 5.88 10.96
N SER A 35 -12.44 5.65 11.27
CA SER A 35 -13.52 6.60 11.04
C SER A 35 -14.03 7.14 12.38
N ASP A 36 -13.28 8.08 12.95
CA ASP A 36 -13.61 8.69 14.25
C ASP A 36 -14.87 9.60 14.22
N LEU A 37 -15.48 9.88 13.07
CA LEU A 37 -16.41 11.00 12.92
C LEU A 37 -17.45 10.80 11.80
N GLU A 38 -18.42 9.88 11.95
CA GLU A 38 -19.70 9.75 11.20
C GLU A 38 -19.70 9.86 9.64
N ASN A 39 -18.53 10.03 9.02
CA ASN A 39 -18.33 10.47 7.64
C ASN A 39 -17.23 9.66 6.95
N GLY A 40 -16.87 8.49 7.50
CA GLY A 40 -15.95 7.59 6.82
C GLY A 40 -16.57 7.05 5.55
N ILE A 41 -15.75 6.94 4.51
CA ILE A 41 -16.14 6.32 3.24
C ILE A 41 -15.29 5.09 3.08
N ALA A 42 -15.93 3.94 2.91
CA ALA A 42 -15.28 2.72 2.47
C ALA A 42 -15.32 2.63 0.95
N ILE A 43 -14.17 2.36 0.33
CA ILE A 43 -14.10 2.02 -1.10
C ILE A 43 -13.85 0.53 -1.21
N GLN A 44 -14.80 -0.17 -1.81
CA GLN A 44 -14.72 -1.60 -2.05
C GLN A 44 -14.13 -1.87 -3.43
N SER A 45 -13.12 -2.73 -3.50
CA SER A 45 -12.49 -3.14 -4.76
C SER A 45 -12.01 -4.59 -4.73
N THR A 46 -11.36 -5.02 -5.81
CA THR A 46 -10.68 -6.31 -5.92
C THR A 46 -9.19 -6.09 -6.13
N PHE A 47 -8.37 -7.08 -5.77
CA PHE A 47 -6.92 -7.01 -6.02
C PHE A 47 -6.61 -6.78 -7.51
N LYS A 48 -7.40 -7.39 -8.40
CA LYS A 48 -7.30 -7.20 -9.84
C LYS A 48 -7.52 -5.73 -10.22
N ASN A 49 -8.64 -5.12 -9.79
CA ASN A 49 -8.95 -3.73 -10.11
C ASN A 49 -7.93 -2.76 -9.50
N LEU A 50 -7.47 -3.03 -8.27
CA LEU A 50 -6.40 -2.26 -7.64
C LEU A 50 -5.10 -2.32 -8.45
N LYS A 51 -4.73 -3.50 -8.95
CA LYS A 51 -3.56 -3.63 -9.82
C LYS A 51 -3.78 -2.88 -11.14
N GLU A 52 -4.96 -3.03 -11.74
CA GLU A 52 -5.36 -2.45 -13.03
C GLU A 52 -5.40 -0.92 -13.01
N CYS A 53 -5.77 -0.28 -11.89
CA CYS A 53 -5.84 1.19 -11.83
C CYS A 53 -4.47 1.90 -11.91
N PHE A 54 -3.37 1.17 -11.73
CA PHE A 54 -2.01 1.72 -11.88
C PHE A 54 -1.40 1.50 -13.27
N PHE A 55 -2.08 0.80 -14.18
CA PHE A 55 -1.50 0.43 -15.49
C PHE A 55 -1.42 1.56 -16.51
N GLU A 56 -2.13 2.67 -16.31
CA GLU A 56 -2.18 3.74 -17.32
C GLU A 56 -0.94 4.65 -17.26
N ASP A 57 -0.36 4.98 -16.09
CA ASP A 57 0.53 6.15 -15.94
C ASP A 57 1.80 5.99 -15.05
N GLU A 58 2.70 5.04 -15.35
CA GLU A 58 4.12 5.01 -14.90
C GLU A 58 4.45 5.46 -13.46
N PRO A 59 4.04 4.72 -12.43
CA PRO A 59 4.93 4.62 -11.28
C PRO A 59 5.47 3.21 -11.18
N ASP A 60 6.69 3.09 -10.64
CA ASP A 60 7.19 1.82 -10.15
C ASP A 60 6.36 1.44 -8.91
N VAL A 61 5.20 0.82 -9.14
CA VAL A 61 4.26 0.38 -8.09
C VAL A 61 4.54 -1.06 -7.72
N VAL A 62 4.78 -1.30 -6.44
CA VAL A 62 4.85 -2.63 -5.84
C VAL A 62 3.60 -2.83 -4.99
N ILE A 63 2.82 -3.85 -5.29
CA ILE A 63 1.65 -4.22 -4.49
C ILE A 63 1.94 -5.54 -3.77
N GLY A 64 1.77 -5.58 -2.45
CA GLY A 64 2.04 -6.77 -1.66
C GLY A 64 1.27 -6.81 -0.36
N LYS A 65 1.09 -8.02 0.18
CA LYS A 65 0.56 -8.22 1.53
C LYS A 65 1.61 -7.79 2.56
N VAL A 66 1.15 -7.24 3.67
CA VAL A 66 2.00 -6.98 4.83
C VAL A 66 2.25 -8.30 5.55
N GLU A 67 3.52 -8.56 5.83
CA GLU A 67 3.98 -9.69 6.63
C GLU A 67 4.15 -9.25 8.08
N TYR A 68 3.69 -10.08 9.01
CA TYR A 68 3.61 -9.73 10.42
C TYR A 68 4.60 -10.55 11.25
N LEU A 69 5.61 -9.88 11.82
CA LEU A 69 6.71 -10.52 12.52
C LEU A 69 6.62 -10.34 14.03
N ASN A 70 7.05 -11.36 14.78
CA ASN A 70 7.39 -11.21 16.18
C ASN A 70 8.85 -10.73 16.27
N TYR A 71 9.09 -9.43 16.39
CA TYR A 71 10.46 -8.87 16.40
C TYR A 71 11.36 -9.35 17.57
N ASN A 72 10.82 -10.08 18.54
CA ASN A 72 11.64 -10.73 19.58
C ASN A 72 12.30 -12.04 19.07
N GLU A 73 11.69 -12.68 18.08
CA GLU A 73 12.06 -14.01 17.57
C GLU A 73 12.46 -13.97 16.09
N ASP A 74 11.82 -13.09 15.34
CA ASP A 74 11.92 -12.95 13.90
C ASP A 74 12.74 -11.71 13.51
N SER A 75 13.38 -11.78 12.35
CA SER A 75 14.02 -10.62 11.74
C SER A 75 13.55 -10.45 10.30
N ILE A 76 13.54 -9.20 9.82
CA ILE A 76 13.20 -8.91 8.44
C ILE A 76 14.24 -9.61 7.53
N PRO A 77 13.82 -10.44 6.57
CA PRO A 77 14.76 -11.22 5.75
C PRO A 77 15.40 -10.34 4.67
N TRP A 78 16.48 -9.61 4.98
CA TRP A 78 17.06 -8.58 4.09
C TRP A 78 17.68 -9.06 2.77
N GLY A 79 17.97 -10.36 2.60
CA GLY A 79 18.80 -10.89 1.49
C GLY A 79 18.21 -10.98 0.07
N ASN A 80 17.15 -10.22 -0.28
CA ASN A 80 16.56 -10.27 -1.63
C ASN A 80 16.52 -8.88 -2.31
N LYS A 81 16.37 -8.85 -3.64
CA LYS A 81 16.36 -7.61 -4.45
C LYS A 81 15.25 -6.62 -4.10
N LEU A 82 14.23 -7.04 -3.35
CA LEU A 82 13.12 -6.20 -2.90
C LEU A 82 13.37 -5.56 -1.52
N TYR A 83 14.62 -5.57 -1.03
CA TYR A 83 14.98 -5.05 0.30
C TYR A 83 14.52 -3.61 0.56
N ILE A 84 14.49 -2.76 -0.48
CA ILE A 84 14.09 -1.35 -0.36
C ILE A 84 12.61 -1.18 0.03
N TYR A 85 11.76 -2.15 -0.27
CA TYR A 85 10.32 -2.11 0.04
C TYR A 85 9.99 -2.72 1.40
N LYS A 86 10.93 -3.43 2.04
CA LYS A 86 10.70 -4.16 3.30
C LYS A 86 10.21 -3.28 4.45
N PRO A 87 10.71 -2.06 4.67
CA PRO A 87 10.16 -1.19 5.71
C PRO A 87 8.65 -0.94 5.56
N PHE A 88 8.12 -1.10 4.35
CA PHE A 88 6.72 -0.85 4.03
C PHE A 88 5.88 -2.11 3.94
N VAL A 89 6.44 -3.32 4.04
CA VAL A 89 5.66 -4.58 3.98
C VAL A 89 5.87 -5.48 5.19
N TYR A 90 6.54 -4.99 6.24
CA TYR A 90 6.68 -5.71 7.50
C TYR A 90 6.13 -4.88 8.65
N LYS A 91 5.26 -5.49 9.46
CA LYS A 91 4.68 -4.90 10.68
C LYS A 91 4.87 -5.83 11.88
N ARG A 92 4.65 -5.29 13.09
CA ARG A 92 4.63 -6.11 14.32
C ARG A 92 3.41 -7.02 14.31
N ARG A 93 3.54 -8.25 14.80
CA ARG A 93 2.44 -9.23 14.91
C ARG A 93 1.20 -8.70 15.63
N SER A 94 1.35 -7.73 16.55
CA SER A 94 0.20 -7.08 17.20
C SER A 94 -0.77 -6.40 16.23
N PHE A 95 -0.38 -6.10 14.99
CA PHE A 95 -1.21 -5.46 13.96
C PHE A 95 -1.75 -6.45 12.92
N GLU A 96 -1.58 -7.76 13.12
CA GLU A 96 -2.00 -8.80 12.15
C GLU A 96 -3.49 -8.73 11.80
N TYR A 97 -4.33 -8.26 12.73
CA TYR A 97 -5.76 -8.05 12.53
C TYR A 97 -6.10 -7.02 11.43
N GLU A 98 -5.14 -6.20 11.00
CA GLU A 98 -5.34 -5.21 9.94
C GLU A 98 -5.30 -5.83 8.53
N HIS A 99 -4.84 -7.08 8.36
CA HIS A 99 -4.85 -7.80 7.07
C HIS A 99 -4.49 -6.93 5.86
N GLU A 100 -3.38 -6.19 5.95
CA GLU A 100 -3.10 -5.12 5.01
C GLU A 100 -2.53 -5.63 3.67
N ILE A 101 -3.05 -5.05 2.59
CA ILE A 101 -2.41 -5.03 1.27
C ILE A 101 -1.93 -3.60 1.03
N ARG A 102 -0.68 -3.42 0.60
CA ARG A 102 -0.11 -2.10 0.32
C ARG A 102 0.26 -1.95 -1.13
N ALA A 103 -0.17 -0.85 -1.74
CA ALA A 103 0.42 -0.33 -2.96
C ALA A 103 1.50 0.69 -2.59
N ILE A 104 2.73 0.43 -2.99
CA ILE A 104 3.91 1.25 -2.72
C ILE A 104 4.37 1.84 -4.03
N VAL A 105 4.27 3.15 -4.15
CA VAL A 105 4.57 3.93 -5.34
C VAL A 105 5.93 4.59 -5.15
N PHE A 106 6.89 4.30 -6.03
CA PHE A 106 8.15 5.06 -6.06
C PHE A 106 8.04 6.25 -7.02
N VAL A 107 8.24 7.44 -6.48
CA VAL A 107 8.15 8.74 -7.15
C VAL A 107 9.56 9.20 -7.52
N ARG A 108 9.82 9.38 -8.81
CA ARG A 108 11.15 9.81 -9.27
C ARG A 108 11.33 11.32 -9.02
N ASN A 109 12.55 11.74 -8.71
CA ASN A 109 12.85 13.16 -8.44
C ASN A 109 12.52 14.10 -9.63
N GLU A 110 12.58 13.59 -10.85
CA GLU A 110 12.24 14.33 -12.07
C GLU A 110 10.74 14.62 -12.16
N GLU A 111 9.89 13.69 -11.71
CA GLU A 111 8.43 13.87 -11.62
C GLU A 111 8.06 14.91 -10.55
N LYS A 112 8.77 14.88 -9.41
CA LYS A 112 8.62 15.88 -8.33
C LYS A 112 8.95 17.30 -8.82
N ARG A 113 10.03 17.47 -9.59
CA ARG A 113 10.49 18.78 -10.10
C ARG A 113 9.56 19.38 -11.14
N ASN A 114 8.87 18.55 -11.92
CA ASN A 114 8.04 19.01 -13.03
C ASN A 114 6.57 19.30 -12.63
N ASN A 115 6.21 19.25 -11.34
CA ASN A 115 4.82 19.32 -10.86
C ASN A 115 3.88 18.41 -11.69
N LYS A 116 4.41 17.27 -12.15
CA LYS A 116 3.77 16.41 -13.16
C LYS A 116 2.75 15.44 -12.54
N TRP A 117 2.35 15.67 -11.29
CA TRP A 117 1.24 14.98 -10.62
C TRP A 117 -0.14 15.25 -11.26
N ASN A 118 -0.16 15.74 -12.50
CA ASN A 118 -1.29 15.67 -13.41
C ASN A 118 -1.06 14.48 -14.36
N LEU A 119 -1.60 13.31 -13.94
CA LEU A 119 -1.94 12.11 -14.72
C LEU A 119 -1.44 12.11 -16.19
N ARG A 120 -0.30 11.45 -16.49
CA ARG A 120 0.09 11.08 -17.87
C ARG A 120 0.95 9.82 -17.97
N SER A 121 0.74 9.16 -19.11
CA SER A 121 0.80 7.72 -19.38
C SER A 121 2.11 7.09 -19.81
N GLY A 122 2.30 5.86 -19.30
CA GLY A 122 2.77 4.68 -20.03
C GLY A 122 4.27 4.40 -20.16
N PHE A 123 4.75 3.32 -19.50
CA PHE A 123 5.59 2.23 -20.03
C PHE A 123 5.55 1.03 -19.07
N SER A 124 5.19 -0.12 -19.62
CA SER A 124 5.05 -1.41 -18.93
C SER A 124 6.38 -2.17 -18.87
N ARG A 125 6.73 -2.72 -17.69
CA ARG A 125 7.69 -3.82 -17.59
C ARG A 125 7.24 -4.82 -16.53
N TYR A 126 6.78 -5.98 -16.99
CA TYR A 126 6.45 -7.15 -16.17
C TYR A 126 7.73 -7.92 -15.81
N ILE A 127 7.71 -8.60 -14.66
CA ILE A 127 8.65 -9.68 -14.31
C ILE A 127 7.80 -10.87 -13.83
N ASN A 128 8.04 -12.05 -14.43
CA ASN A 128 7.50 -13.35 -14.00
C ASN A 128 8.10 -13.79 -12.66
#